data_AF-A0A5B1QXV6-F1
#
_entry.id   AF-A0A5B1QXV6-F1
#
_cell.length_a   1.000
_cell.length_b   1.000
_cell.length_c   1.000
_cell.angle_alpha   90.00
_cell.angle_beta   90.00
_cell.angle_gamma   90.00
#
_symmetry.space_group_name_H-M   'P 1'
#
loop_
_entity.id
_entity.type
_entity.pdbx_description
1 polymer ?
#
loop_
_entity_poly.entity_id
_entity_poly.type
_entity_poly.pdbx_seq_one_letter_code
_entity_poly.pdbx_strand_id
1 'polypeptide(L)'
;MAKTRFKGKKTTSGVAPRKRLNQLLTDGDVLAKRVKRVSLDGDEGACVEASKSSDALEDKDDPDAAFCNRCDDGGTTVVECDKCDRVHCRNCVAYEISDQQLGEVYYLCFQCHIEEERGGPARPYMGLYERAVDVDGNVTRGKPLRSAFLRITGLPSAIPSQRVVTTPLAIIHLQLSTCFTTSTEFVSSIITPYFERDKLKGRILVKEVRFNLGSPQGKGAYTSAIKGLVKALKALKLSPKGRPRALIIVSTHSDANRGDLFVEPKGSYDHPDFFTAIFPQDLRDAVATFDCTYLFMVCGAFVSIPRSLDSLKKVVYEQRLENVITFTAPQLQPDLVKPFLLQLMLQKFVRGYLLSKILPRILSEIEPRFGRHTGVIHLGYITGQEGKGWEHSVPVTKYLWHSGTIQPWGNPIPDQCPECGCLRRWNFGKPDLTVVKTITVRCMGNKRGQEAEAEGSPSLPPASAVEMAVGRDRGQTRRNEREEMQLQAAALDRDDTDDDLTPCKHTIVCDPPAGFKWVKSVSVQVEGKWMALKA
;
A
#
# COMPACT_ATOMS: atom_id res chain seq x y z
N MET A 1 -9.79 -42.94 2.12
CA MET A 1 -9.22 -41.63 1.73
C MET A 1 -7.91 -41.43 2.48
N ALA A 2 -6.78 -41.47 1.77
CA ALA A 2 -5.45 -41.47 2.36
C ALA A 2 -5.01 -40.05 2.77
N LYS A 3 -4.56 -39.88 4.02
CA LYS A 3 -3.97 -38.64 4.54
C LYS A 3 -2.52 -38.53 4.07
N THR A 4 -2.25 -37.72 3.05
CA THR A 4 -0.88 -37.35 2.67
C THR A 4 -0.35 -36.25 3.60
N ARG A 5 0.61 -36.62 4.47
CA ARG A 5 1.45 -35.66 5.20
C ARG A 5 2.42 -34.99 4.23
N PHE A 6 2.18 -33.74 3.88
CA PHE A 6 3.16 -32.91 3.19
C PHE A 6 4.27 -32.52 4.18
N LYS A 7 5.50 -33.01 3.96
CA LYS A 7 6.70 -32.43 4.59
C LYS A 7 7.05 -31.15 3.83
N GLY A 8 7.14 -30.03 4.54
CA GLY A 8 7.51 -28.73 3.97
C GLY A 8 8.87 -28.82 3.27
N LYS A 9 8.92 -28.33 2.02
CA LYS A 9 10.18 -28.07 1.31
C LYS A 9 10.98 -27.02 2.09
N LYS A 10 12.25 -27.33 2.35
CA LYS A 10 13.24 -26.36 2.85
C LYS A 10 13.38 -25.25 1.81
N THR A 11 13.08 -24.01 2.20
CA THR A 11 13.37 -22.81 1.40
C THR A 11 14.88 -22.58 1.38
N THR A 12 15.43 -22.17 0.24
CA THR A 12 16.87 -21.98 0.00
C THR A 12 17.39 -20.58 0.39
N SER A 13 16.76 -19.92 1.35
CA SER A 13 17.25 -18.64 1.89
C SER A 13 17.75 -18.84 3.32
N GLY A 14 18.86 -19.58 3.45
CA GLY A 14 19.60 -19.65 4.71
C GLY A 14 20.39 -18.35 4.91
N VAL A 15 20.14 -17.65 6.01
CA VAL A 15 20.95 -16.51 6.44
C VAL A 15 22.34 -17.04 6.82
N ALA A 16 23.38 -16.55 6.16
CA ALA A 16 24.76 -16.89 6.49
C ALA A 16 25.15 -16.28 7.86
N PRO A 17 25.84 -17.03 8.74
CA PRO A 17 26.35 -16.48 9.99
C PRO A 17 27.45 -15.45 9.68
N ARG A 18 27.36 -14.27 10.29
CA ARG A 18 28.39 -13.22 10.18
C ARG A 18 29.09 -13.05 11.53
N LYS A 19 30.42 -13.12 11.52
CA LYS A 19 31.30 -12.61 12.59
C LYS A 19 31.64 -11.14 12.30
N ARG A 20 31.66 -10.28 13.33
CA ARG A 20 32.06 -8.87 13.21
C ARG A 20 33.58 -8.72 13.42
N LEU A 21 34.20 -7.71 12.80
CA LEU A 21 35.63 -7.39 12.93
C LEU A 21 36.05 -7.19 14.40
N ASN A 22 35.17 -6.61 15.22
CA ASN A 22 35.43 -6.39 16.66
C ASN A 22 35.29 -7.67 17.51
N GLN A 23 34.79 -8.77 16.94
CA GLN A 23 34.78 -10.11 17.58
C GLN A 23 35.99 -10.96 17.16
N LEU A 24 36.80 -10.49 16.20
CA LEU A 24 38.07 -11.12 15.82
C LEU A 24 39.26 -10.51 16.58
N LEU A 25 39.06 -9.40 17.28
CA LEU A 25 40.10 -8.67 18.00
C LEU A 25 40.11 -8.92 19.51
N THR A 26 39.17 -9.72 20.04
CA THR A 26 39.05 -9.99 21.49
C THR A 26 39.41 -11.43 21.90
N ASP A 27 39.65 -12.34 20.95
CA ASP A 27 40.14 -13.70 21.25
C ASP A 27 41.63 -13.77 20.93
N GLY A 28 42.45 -13.32 21.89
CA GLY A 28 43.90 -13.33 21.74
C GLY A 28 44.64 -12.82 22.97
N ASP A 29 44.36 -13.39 24.14
CA ASP A 29 45.30 -13.31 25.25
C ASP A 29 46.43 -14.32 24.99
N VAL A 30 47.68 -13.85 25.02
CA VAL A 30 48.81 -14.41 25.78
C VAL A 30 50.19 -13.98 25.19
N LEU A 31 50.99 -13.35 26.07
CA LEU A 31 52.46 -13.25 26.13
C LEU A 31 53.21 -12.36 25.10
N ALA A 32 53.75 -11.21 25.57
CA ALA A 32 55.19 -11.07 25.90
C ALA A 32 55.63 -9.64 26.35
N LYS A 33 56.18 -9.60 27.57
CA LYS A 33 57.41 -8.91 28.04
C LYS A 33 57.63 -7.39 27.82
N ARG A 34 57.62 -6.70 28.98
CA ARG A 34 58.69 -5.82 29.54
C ARG A 34 59.70 -5.18 28.56
N VAL A 35 59.74 -3.85 28.56
CA VAL A 35 60.98 -3.08 28.81
C VAL A 35 60.67 -1.95 29.80
N LYS A 36 61.41 -1.96 30.90
CA LYS A 36 61.46 -0.94 31.96
C LYS A 36 62.62 0.01 31.61
N ARG A 37 62.41 1.32 31.61
CA ARG A 37 63.51 2.28 31.87
C ARG A 37 63.13 3.16 33.04
N VAL A 38 64.02 3.14 34.03
CA VAL A 38 64.09 3.98 35.21
C VAL A 38 65.02 5.14 34.89
N SER A 39 64.69 6.33 35.41
CA SER A 39 65.56 7.40 35.97
C SER A 39 64.67 8.65 36.10
N LEU A 40 64.20 9.02 37.30
CA LEU A 40 64.84 9.74 38.42
C LEU A 40 64.99 11.25 38.20
N ASP A 41 64.20 11.97 39.01
CA ASP A 41 64.35 13.27 39.66
C ASP A 41 64.49 14.56 38.86
N GLY A 42 63.66 15.55 39.22
CA GLY A 42 63.97 16.97 39.06
C GLY A 42 62.80 17.89 38.73
N ASP A 43 62.20 18.44 39.79
CA ASP A 43 61.82 19.86 39.93
C ASP A 43 60.41 20.37 39.55
N GLU A 44 59.97 21.30 40.40
CA GLU A 44 58.66 21.92 40.53
C GLU A 44 58.34 22.90 39.40
N GLY A 45 57.07 22.98 38.96
CA GLY A 45 56.64 24.06 38.07
C GLY A 45 55.28 23.88 37.39
N ALA A 46 54.25 24.46 38.01
CA ALA A 46 53.07 25.11 37.42
C ALA A 46 52.28 24.43 36.26
N CYS A 47 51.03 24.10 36.59
CA CYS A 47 49.80 24.30 35.82
C CYS A 47 49.89 24.37 34.29
N VAL A 48 49.60 23.25 33.60
CA VAL A 48 48.63 23.20 32.48
C VAL A 48 47.98 21.82 32.50
N GLU A 49 46.70 21.75 32.89
CA GLU A 49 45.85 20.58 32.67
C GLU A 49 45.62 20.43 31.16
N ALA A 50 46.47 19.64 30.51
CA ALA A 50 46.20 19.12 29.17
C ALA A 50 45.15 18.00 29.30
N SER A 51 43.89 18.40 29.29
CA SER A 51 42.74 17.53 29.06
C SER A 51 42.88 16.84 27.71
N LYS A 52 43.50 15.65 27.72
CA LYS A 52 43.34 14.65 26.67
C LYS A 52 41.92 14.10 26.77
N SER A 53 40.93 14.87 26.29
CA SER A 53 39.69 14.26 25.83
C SER A 53 40.01 13.60 24.49
N SER A 54 40.44 12.34 24.55
CA SER A 54 40.16 11.42 23.47
C SER A 54 38.65 11.20 23.48
N ASP A 55 37.90 12.20 23.01
CA ASP A 55 36.54 12.00 22.55
C ASP A 55 36.66 10.97 21.44
N ALA A 56 36.42 9.71 21.82
CA ALA A 56 36.17 8.65 20.88
C ALA A 56 35.16 9.25 19.91
N LEU A 57 35.56 9.37 18.64
CA LEU A 57 34.68 9.68 17.53
C LEU A 57 33.49 8.75 17.68
N GLU A 58 32.42 9.24 18.34
CA GLU A 58 31.19 8.49 18.49
C GLU A 58 30.79 8.21 17.06
N ASP A 59 30.86 6.92 16.70
CA ASP A 59 30.52 6.43 15.38
C ASP A 59 29.21 7.11 15.00
N LYS A 60 29.29 8.06 14.04
CA LYS A 60 28.12 8.64 13.37
C LYS A 60 27.54 7.57 12.45
N ASP A 61 27.22 6.44 13.04
CA ASP A 61 26.60 5.29 12.44
C ASP A 61 25.17 5.71 12.11
N ASP A 62 24.97 6.36 10.96
CA ASP A 62 23.65 6.74 10.50
C ASP A 62 22.86 5.44 10.25
N PRO A 63 21.86 5.10 11.09
CA PRO A 63 21.07 3.90 10.90
C PRO A 63 20.29 3.96 9.57
N ASP A 64 20.12 5.16 9.00
CA ASP A 64 19.45 5.41 7.72
C ASP A 64 20.36 5.19 6.50
N ALA A 65 21.59 4.71 6.72
CA ALA A 65 22.54 4.30 5.70
C ALA A 65 22.63 2.76 5.53
N ALA A 66 21.61 2.01 5.96
CA ALA A 66 21.69 0.55 6.00
C ALA A 66 21.58 -0.15 4.63
N PHE A 67 21.02 0.47 3.60
CA PHE A 67 20.70 -0.21 2.33
C PHE A 67 21.37 0.47 1.15
N CYS A 68 21.93 -0.33 0.24
CA CYS A 68 22.49 0.19 -0.99
C CYS A 68 21.36 0.67 -1.91
N ASN A 69 21.47 1.91 -2.39
CA ASN A 69 20.57 2.53 -3.35
C ASN A 69 20.53 1.83 -4.72
N ARG A 70 21.41 0.85 -4.96
CA ARG A 70 21.51 0.14 -6.24
C ARG A 70 20.90 -1.25 -6.21
N CYS A 71 21.12 -2.05 -5.17
CA CYS A 71 20.62 -3.42 -5.10
C CYS A 71 19.52 -3.62 -4.05
N ASP A 72 19.11 -2.57 -3.33
CA ASP A 72 18.18 -2.59 -2.19
C ASP A 72 18.59 -3.57 -1.05
N ASP A 73 19.82 -4.07 -1.09
CA ASP A 73 20.49 -4.81 -0.02
C ASP A 73 21.66 -3.97 0.50
N GLY A 74 22.14 -4.22 1.72
CA GLY A 74 23.27 -3.50 2.30
C GLY A 74 24.60 -4.24 2.29
N GLY A 75 24.71 -5.43 1.68
CA GLY A 75 26.00 -6.14 1.61
C GLY A 75 26.68 -6.32 2.98
N THR A 76 28.01 -6.41 3.00
CA THR A 76 28.83 -6.42 4.23
C THR A 76 29.29 -5.03 4.63
N THR A 77 29.76 -4.24 3.65
CA THR A 77 30.19 -2.85 3.82
C THR A 77 29.37 -1.96 2.91
N VAL A 78 28.87 -0.88 3.47
CA VAL A 78 28.17 0.22 2.81
C VAL A 78 28.99 1.49 2.95
N VAL A 79 29.01 2.31 1.89
CA VAL A 79 29.70 3.60 1.85
C VAL A 79 28.69 4.66 1.49
N GLU A 80 28.58 5.70 2.32
CA GLU A 80 27.72 6.85 2.10
C GLU A 80 28.44 7.90 1.25
N CYS A 81 27.72 8.49 0.30
CA CYS A 81 28.20 9.57 -0.56
C CYS A 81 28.28 10.87 0.22
N ASP A 82 29.46 11.49 0.27
CA ASP A 82 29.72 12.74 1.00
C ASP A 82 28.92 13.94 0.46
N LYS A 83 28.24 13.82 -0.69
CA LYS A 83 27.44 14.89 -1.30
C LYS A 83 25.91 14.77 -1.12
N CYS A 84 25.36 13.55 -1.01
CA CYS A 84 23.90 13.36 -1.16
C CYS A 84 23.29 12.26 -0.30
N ASP A 85 24.02 11.76 0.70
CA ASP A 85 23.59 10.74 1.66
C ASP A 85 23.12 9.41 1.03
N ARG A 86 23.49 9.16 -0.24
CA ARG A 86 23.19 7.90 -0.94
C ARG A 86 24.25 6.87 -0.59
N VAL A 87 23.81 5.64 -0.43
CA VAL A 87 24.65 4.55 0.06
C VAL A 87 24.88 3.50 -1.01
N HIS A 88 26.13 3.05 -1.11
CA HIS A 88 26.54 2.04 -2.07
C HIS A 88 27.36 0.94 -1.40
N CYS A 89 26.95 -0.31 -1.59
CA CYS A 89 27.68 -1.45 -1.04
C CYS A 89 28.87 -1.84 -1.92
N ARG A 90 29.88 -2.47 -1.32
CA ARG A 90 31.07 -3.01 -2.02
C ARG A 90 30.75 -3.99 -3.15
N ASN A 91 29.61 -4.69 -3.09
CA ASN A 91 29.19 -5.61 -4.15
C ASN A 91 28.73 -4.86 -5.41
N CYS A 92 28.25 -3.63 -5.25
CA CYS A 92 27.74 -2.80 -6.34
C CYS A 92 28.81 -1.88 -6.93
N VAL A 93 29.80 -1.50 -6.13
CA VAL A 93 30.88 -0.57 -6.50
C VAL A 93 32.22 -1.15 -6.03
N ALA A 94 33.13 -1.39 -6.98
CA ALA A 94 34.41 -2.04 -6.74
C ALA A 94 35.47 -1.04 -6.22
N TYR A 95 35.39 -0.69 -4.93
CA TYR A 95 36.28 0.31 -4.32
C TYR A 95 37.77 -0.06 -4.32
N GLU A 96 38.11 -1.36 -4.28
CA GLU A 96 39.50 -1.87 -4.29
C GLU A 96 40.43 -1.23 -3.22
N ILE A 97 39.87 -0.80 -2.08
CA ILE A 97 40.62 -0.24 -0.93
C ILE A 97 40.11 -0.84 0.40
N SER A 98 40.89 -0.70 1.47
CA SER A 98 40.51 -1.22 2.80
C SER A 98 39.36 -0.41 3.42
N ASP A 99 38.65 -0.98 4.41
CA ASP A 99 37.58 -0.27 5.12
C ASP A 99 38.12 0.95 5.88
N GLN A 100 39.33 0.85 6.43
CA GLN A 100 40.01 1.96 7.08
C GLN A 100 40.28 3.12 6.09
N GLN A 101 40.80 2.81 4.90
CA GLN A 101 41.04 3.80 3.86
C GLN A 101 39.74 4.44 3.35
N LEU A 102 38.64 3.68 3.29
CA LEU A 102 37.33 4.24 2.92
C LEU A 102 36.83 5.33 3.88
N GLY A 103 37.22 5.28 5.16
CA GLY A 103 36.88 6.31 6.13
C GLY A 103 37.62 7.64 5.92
N GLU A 104 38.73 7.63 5.19
CA GLU A 104 39.62 8.79 5.02
C GLU A 104 39.43 9.51 3.67
N VAL A 105 38.62 8.94 2.77
CA VAL A 105 38.41 9.45 1.42
C VAL A 105 37.12 10.28 1.31
N TYR A 106 37.03 11.04 0.22
CA TYR A 106 35.79 11.65 -0.25
C TYR A 106 35.17 10.75 -1.32
N TYR A 107 34.02 10.15 -1.02
CA TYR A 107 33.26 9.34 -1.95
C TYR A 107 32.14 10.14 -2.60
N LEU A 108 32.22 10.27 -3.92
CA LEU A 108 31.16 10.82 -4.77
C LEU A 108 30.44 9.69 -5.48
N CYS A 109 29.15 9.48 -5.21
CA CYS A 109 28.39 8.45 -5.92
C CYS A 109 28.25 8.77 -7.42
N PHE A 110 28.07 7.73 -8.22
CA PHE A 110 27.90 7.85 -9.67
C PHE A 110 26.69 8.72 -10.06
N GLN A 111 25.66 8.79 -9.22
CA GLN A 111 24.49 9.61 -9.50
C GLN A 111 24.81 11.10 -9.37
N CYS A 112 25.57 11.50 -8.34
CA CYS A 112 26.06 12.87 -8.21
C CYS A 112 27.05 13.22 -9.32
N HIS A 113 27.89 12.27 -9.74
CA HIS A 113 28.76 12.44 -10.91
C HIS A 113 27.96 12.76 -12.18
N ILE A 114 26.92 11.96 -12.49
CA ILE A 114 26.04 12.20 -13.65
C ILE A 114 25.34 13.57 -13.54
N GLU A 115 24.90 13.95 -12.34
CA GLU A 115 24.25 15.24 -12.10
C GLU A 115 25.22 16.42 -12.32
N GLU A 116 26.48 16.30 -11.91
CA GLU A 116 27.52 17.32 -12.15
C GLU A 116 27.92 17.43 -13.63
N GLU A 117 27.88 16.33 -14.36
CA GLU A 117 28.20 16.31 -15.80
C GLU A 117 27.03 16.73 -16.69
N ARG A 118 25.86 17.00 -16.11
CA ARG A 118 24.66 17.33 -16.88
C ARG A 118 24.87 18.66 -17.63
N GLY A 119 25.06 18.57 -18.94
CA GLY A 119 25.32 19.71 -19.82
C GLY A 119 26.80 19.94 -20.15
N GLY A 120 27.72 19.11 -19.63
CA GLY A 120 29.13 19.12 -19.98
C GLY A 120 29.55 17.89 -20.80
N PRO A 121 30.84 17.80 -21.20
CA PRO A 121 31.39 16.59 -21.79
C PRO A 121 31.43 15.47 -20.75
N ALA A 122 31.06 14.26 -21.16
CA ALA A 122 31.10 13.07 -20.31
C ALA A 122 32.55 12.74 -19.90
N ARG A 123 32.78 12.49 -18.62
CA ARG A 123 34.10 12.12 -18.10
C ARG A 123 34.03 10.77 -17.37
N PRO A 124 35.17 10.07 -17.24
CA PRO A 124 35.22 8.83 -16.47
C PRO A 124 34.80 9.04 -15.01
N TYR A 125 34.03 8.10 -14.48
CA TYR A 125 33.59 8.12 -13.09
C TYR A 125 34.75 7.69 -12.17
N MET A 126 35.37 8.65 -11.48
CA MET A 126 36.50 8.36 -10.58
C MET A 126 36.05 7.87 -9.19
N GLY A 127 34.91 8.37 -8.69
CA GLY A 127 34.24 7.95 -7.46
C GLY A 127 34.97 8.26 -6.14
N LEU A 128 36.28 8.05 -6.05
CA LEU A 128 37.10 8.23 -4.85
C LEU A 128 38.10 9.37 -5.03
N TYR A 129 38.08 10.29 -4.08
CA TYR A 129 38.91 11.50 -4.08
C TYR A 129 39.59 11.69 -2.73
N GLU A 130 40.68 12.45 -2.71
CA GLU A 130 41.26 12.97 -1.48
C GLU A 130 40.21 13.81 -0.75
N ARG A 131 40.13 13.66 0.57
CA ARG A 131 39.27 14.47 1.42
C ARG A 131 39.92 15.84 1.62
N ALA A 132 39.33 16.87 1.03
CA ALA A 132 39.74 18.26 1.23
C ALA A 132 38.79 18.94 2.22
N VAL A 133 39.23 20.06 2.78
CA VAL A 133 38.41 20.91 3.66
C VAL A 133 38.44 22.32 3.07
N ASP A 134 37.26 22.93 2.89
CA ASP A 134 37.18 24.31 2.42
C ASP A 134 37.47 25.32 3.54
N VAL A 135 37.42 26.62 3.19
CA VAL A 135 37.69 27.71 4.13
C VAL A 135 36.70 27.76 5.31
N ASP A 136 35.51 27.16 5.14
CA ASP A 136 34.45 27.12 6.14
C ASP A 136 34.50 25.83 6.99
N GLY A 137 35.50 24.98 6.77
CA GLY A 137 35.63 23.71 7.48
C GLY A 137 34.76 22.58 6.92
N ASN A 138 34.09 22.77 5.78
CA ASN A 138 33.29 21.71 5.17
C ASN A 138 34.15 20.76 4.36
N VAL A 139 33.79 19.48 4.41
CA VAL A 139 34.45 18.44 3.64
C VAL A 139 34.11 18.61 2.15
N THR A 140 35.14 18.75 1.32
CA THR A 140 35.03 18.95 -0.12
C THR A 140 35.87 17.93 -0.91
N ARG A 141 35.59 17.85 -2.21
CA ARG A 141 36.24 16.93 -3.15
C ARG A 141 37.64 17.43 -3.54
N GLY A 142 38.67 16.70 -3.15
CA GLY A 142 40.06 16.91 -3.58
C GLY A 142 40.41 16.24 -4.91
N LYS A 143 41.68 15.85 -5.07
CA LYS A 143 42.15 15.18 -6.31
C LYS A 143 41.68 13.72 -6.36
N PRO A 144 41.49 13.14 -7.56
CA PRO A 144 41.21 11.71 -7.67
C PRO A 144 42.31 10.88 -7.01
N LEU A 145 41.92 9.92 -6.15
CA LEU A 145 42.87 9.09 -5.40
C LEU A 145 43.66 8.14 -6.31
N ARG A 146 43.06 7.77 -7.45
CA ARG A 146 43.64 6.86 -8.45
C ARG A 146 43.45 7.45 -9.84
N SER A 147 44.29 7.03 -10.77
CA SER A 147 44.17 7.37 -12.20
C SER A 147 43.12 6.52 -12.94
N ALA A 148 42.75 5.36 -12.39
CA ALA A 148 41.73 4.48 -12.96
C ALA A 148 40.32 4.86 -12.50
N PHE A 149 39.33 4.68 -13.37
CA PHE A 149 37.92 4.90 -13.05
C PHE A 149 37.38 3.82 -12.09
N LEU A 150 36.38 4.17 -11.28
CA LEU A 150 35.74 3.27 -10.35
C LEU A 150 34.66 2.45 -11.08
N ARG A 151 34.76 1.12 -10.97
CA ARG A 151 33.84 0.22 -11.68
C ARG A 151 32.55 0.00 -10.89
N ILE A 152 31.41 0.16 -11.57
CA ILE A 152 30.09 -0.20 -11.07
C ILE A 152 29.77 -1.60 -11.57
N THR A 153 29.66 -2.57 -10.66
CA THR A 153 29.47 -3.99 -10.97
C THR A 153 28.06 -4.48 -10.71
N GLY A 154 27.35 -3.83 -9.78
CA GLY A 154 25.98 -4.23 -9.43
C GLY A 154 24.99 -3.95 -10.56
N LEU A 155 23.93 -4.73 -10.63
CA LEU A 155 22.76 -4.40 -11.45
C LEU A 155 21.79 -3.51 -10.64
N PRO A 156 21.18 -2.50 -11.26
CA PRO A 156 20.20 -1.67 -10.56
C PRO A 156 18.91 -2.49 -10.33
N SER A 157 18.50 -2.65 -9.08
CA SER A 157 17.18 -3.16 -8.69
C SER A 157 16.08 -2.11 -8.91
N ALA A 158 16.47 -0.84 -9.00
CA ALA A 158 15.55 0.28 -9.03
C ALA A 158 16.12 1.53 -9.74
N ILE A 159 15.36 2.63 -9.71
CA ILE A 159 15.81 3.88 -10.30
C ILE A 159 16.99 4.47 -9.49
N PRO A 160 18.01 5.07 -10.14
CA PRO A 160 19.23 5.52 -9.47
C PRO A 160 19.05 6.52 -8.30
N SER A 161 17.95 7.28 -8.31
CA SER A 161 17.62 8.26 -7.28
C SER A 161 16.86 7.68 -6.08
N GLN A 162 16.52 6.39 -6.11
CA GLN A 162 15.78 5.73 -5.03
C GLN A 162 16.65 5.57 -3.79
N ARG A 163 16.04 5.72 -2.61
CA ARG A 163 16.64 5.43 -1.30
C ARG A 163 15.67 4.58 -0.48
N VAL A 164 16.18 3.64 0.29
CA VAL A 164 15.39 2.94 1.32
C VAL A 164 15.36 3.81 2.57
N VAL A 165 14.16 4.10 3.06
CA VAL A 165 13.90 4.90 4.25
C VAL A 165 13.61 3.98 5.43
N THR A 166 14.50 4.02 6.40
CA THR A 166 14.46 3.21 7.64
C THR A 166 14.08 4.04 8.86
N THR A 167 13.51 5.24 8.65
CA THR A 167 12.90 5.99 9.74
C THR A 167 11.78 5.16 10.38
N PRO A 168 11.52 5.36 11.68
CA PRO A 168 10.62 4.49 12.43
C PRO A 168 9.25 4.38 11.78
N LEU A 169 8.69 3.19 11.76
CA LEU A 169 7.47 2.84 11.04
C LEU A 169 6.50 2.06 11.92
N ALA A 170 5.30 2.60 12.09
CA ALA A 170 4.17 1.89 12.68
C ALA A 170 3.20 1.42 11.58
N ILE A 171 2.85 0.14 11.58
CA ILE A 171 1.76 -0.42 10.80
C ILE A 171 0.70 -0.88 11.80
N ILE A 172 -0.39 -0.13 11.86
CA ILE A 172 -1.49 -0.36 12.79
C ILE A 172 -2.69 -0.79 11.97
N HIS A 173 -3.30 -1.93 12.30
CA HIS A 173 -4.50 -2.39 11.64
C HIS A 173 -5.63 -2.51 12.67
N LEU A 174 -6.61 -1.61 12.57
CA LEU A 174 -7.84 -1.61 13.37
C LEU A 174 -8.91 -2.38 12.59
N GLN A 175 -9.31 -3.54 13.09
CA GLN A 175 -10.12 -4.50 12.35
C GLN A 175 -11.40 -4.83 13.11
N LEU A 176 -12.55 -4.65 12.48
CA LEU A 176 -13.82 -5.17 13.01
C LEU A 176 -13.69 -6.69 13.12
N SER A 177 -14.04 -7.25 14.28
CA SER A 177 -13.84 -8.67 14.59
C SER A 177 -14.47 -9.66 13.59
N THR A 178 -15.49 -9.24 12.83
CA THR A 178 -16.15 -10.04 11.79
C THR A 178 -15.56 -9.88 10.39
N CYS A 179 -14.70 -8.88 10.17
CA CYS A 179 -14.02 -8.73 8.90
C CYS A 179 -12.80 -9.64 8.88
N PHE A 180 -12.71 -10.56 7.93
CA PHE A 180 -11.53 -11.42 7.76
C PHE A 180 -10.63 -10.87 6.65
N THR A 181 -9.34 -10.72 6.93
CA THR A 181 -8.34 -10.30 5.95
C THR A 181 -6.94 -10.74 6.40
N THR A 182 -6.04 -10.91 5.44
CA THR A 182 -4.60 -11.19 5.66
C THR A 182 -3.72 -9.99 5.34
N SER A 183 -4.31 -8.79 5.24
CA SER A 183 -3.58 -7.56 4.91
C SER A 183 -2.45 -7.23 5.88
N THR A 184 -2.63 -7.46 7.20
CA THR A 184 -1.57 -7.21 8.20
C THR A 184 -0.33 -8.04 7.91
N GLU A 185 -0.52 -9.36 7.74
CA GLU A 185 0.56 -10.32 7.50
C GLU A 185 1.25 -10.03 6.16
N PHE A 186 0.45 -9.73 5.13
CA PHE A 186 0.96 -9.35 3.82
C PHE A 186 1.84 -8.11 3.89
N VAL A 187 1.35 -7.02 4.49
CA VAL A 187 2.11 -5.77 4.64
C VAL A 187 3.36 -5.98 5.50
N SER A 188 3.25 -6.75 6.59
CA SER A 188 4.36 -7.10 7.46
C SER A 188 5.45 -7.86 6.71
N SER A 189 5.08 -8.82 5.86
CA SER A 189 6.03 -9.63 5.09
C SER A 189 6.85 -8.80 4.09
N ILE A 190 6.30 -7.67 3.61
CA ILE A 190 7.00 -6.75 2.70
C ILE A 190 7.99 -5.88 3.47
N ILE A 191 7.58 -5.33 4.62
CA ILE A 191 8.35 -4.32 5.34
C ILE A 191 9.36 -4.89 6.32
N THR A 192 9.02 -5.97 7.04
CA THR A 192 9.87 -6.53 8.11
C THR A 192 11.31 -6.79 7.68
N PRO A 193 11.59 -7.35 6.47
CA PRO A 193 12.96 -7.57 6.02
C PRO A 193 13.84 -6.31 6.01
N TYR A 194 13.25 -5.13 5.84
CA TYR A 194 13.98 -3.85 5.86
C TYR A 194 14.35 -3.38 7.29
N PHE A 195 13.88 -4.05 8.33
CA PHE A 195 14.09 -3.69 9.74
C PHE A 195 14.73 -4.84 10.57
N GLU A 196 15.07 -5.97 9.96
CA GLU A 196 15.65 -7.14 10.66
C GLU A 196 17.07 -6.90 11.17
N ARG A 197 17.79 -5.92 10.60
CA ARG A 197 19.16 -5.59 10.99
C ARG A 197 19.21 -5.12 12.45
N ASP A 198 20.24 -5.54 13.18
CA ASP A 198 20.39 -5.22 14.61
C ASP A 198 20.23 -3.73 14.93
N LYS A 199 20.80 -2.85 14.09
CA LYS A 199 20.72 -1.38 14.26
C LYS A 199 19.30 -0.82 14.07
N LEU A 200 18.45 -1.54 13.35
CA LEU A 200 17.06 -1.15 13.05
C LEU A 200 16.04 -1.84 13.96
N LYS A 201 16.47 -2.78 14.82
CA LYS A 201 15.60 -3.45 15.78
C LYS A 201 14.92 -2.43 16.71
N GLY A 202 13.60 -2.53 16.80
CA GLY A 202 12.75 -1.64 17.59
C GLY A 202 12.34 -0.35 16.88
N ARG A 203 12.65 -0.19 15.58
CA ARG A 203 12.15 0.91 14.74
C ARG A 203 10.88 0.56 13.96
N ILE A 204 10.45 -0.69 13.97
CA ILE A 204 9.20 -1.13 13.37
C ILE A 204 8.23 -1.59 14.46
N LEU A 205 6.97 -1.18 14.33
CA LEU A 205 5.85 -1.70 15.10
C LEU A 205 4.79 -2.19 14.13
N VAL A 206 4.44 -3.48 14.17
CA VAL A 206 3.30 -4.02 13.45
C VAL A 206 2.28 -4.50 14.47
N LYS A 207 1.08 -3.94 14.46
CA LYS A 207 0.05 -4.29 15.43
C LYS A 207 -1.33 -4.39 14.77
N GLU A 208 -1.96 -5.55 14.94
CA GLU A 208 -3.38 -5.74 14.68
C GLU A 208 -4.16 -5.57 15.98
N VAL A 209 -5.21 -4.75 15.95
CA VAL A 209 -6.14 -4.54 17.06
C VAL A 209 -7.54 -4.81 16.54
N ARG A 210 -8.18 -5.84 17.09
CA ARG A 210 -9.56 -6.16 16.77
C ARG A 210 -10.51 -5.36 17.64
N PHE A 211 -11.61 -4.90 17.07
CA PHE A 211 -12.67 -4.22 17.80
C PHE A 211 -14.03 -4.89 17.61
N ASN A 212 -14.84 -4.78 18.65
CA ASN A 212 -16.28 -5.05 18.67
C ASN A 212 -16.86 -4.19 19.79
N LEU A 213 -17.49 -3.08 19.44
CA LEU A 213 -17.98 -2.12 20.42
C LEU A 213 -19.43 -2.41 20.85
N GLY A 214 -20.01 -3.53 20.42
CA GLY A 214 -21.39 -3.91 20.71
C GLY A 214 -21.66 -4.36 22.14
N SER A 215 -20.61 -4.80 22.84
CA SER A 215 -20.71 -5.29 24.22
C SER A 215 -19.77 -4.52 25.16
N PRO A 216 -20.10 -4.40 26.46
CA PRO A 216 -19.19 -3.82 27.45
C PRO A 216 -17.83 -4.52 27.49
N GLN A 217 -17.82 -5.85 27.35
CA GLN A 217 -16.59 -6.64 27.29
C GLN A 217 -15.74 -6.28 26.06
N GLY A 218 -16.36 -6.19 24.88
CA GLY A 218 -15.67 -5.83 23.64
C GLY A 218 -15.09 -4.41 23.68
N LYS A 219 -15.85 -3.43 24.22
CA LYS A 219 -15.35 -2.07 24.49
C LYS A 219 -14.16 -2.07 25.45
N GLY A 220 -14.25 -2.80 26.57
CA GLY A 220 -13.16 -2.90 27.55
C GLY A 220 -11.89 -3.54 26.98
N ALA A 221 -12.05 -4.60 26.16
CA ALA A 221 -10.96 -5.25 25.46
C ALA A 221 -10.29 -4.31 24.45
N TYR A 222 -11.08 -3.58 23.66
CA TYR A 222 -10.58 -2.59 22.71
C TYR A 222 -9.79 -1.49 23.40
N THR A 223 -10.36 -0.86 24.43
CA THR A 223 -9.69 0.19 25.22
C THR A 223 -8.36 -0.30 25.80
N SER A 224 -8.32 -1.53 26.33
CA SER A 224 -7.09 -2.12 26.86
C SER A 224 -6.05 -2.35 25.77
N ALA A 225 -6.47 -2.83 24.60
CA ALA A 225 -5.59 -3.02 23.45
C ALA A 225 -5.02 -1.69 22.93
N ILE A 226 -5.83 -0.63 22.87
CA ILE A 226 -5.37 0.71 22.49
C ILE A 226 -4.38 1.28 23.50
N LYS A 227 -4.60 1.13 24.81
CA LYS A 227 -3.61 1.51 25.83
C LYS A 227 -2.27 0.80 25.62
N GLY A 228 -2.31 -0.50 25.31
CA GLY A 228 -1.11 -1.27 24.97
C GLY A 228 -0.42 -0.78 23.69
N LEU A 229 -1.20 -0.44 22.66
CA LEU A 229 -0.71 0.14 21.42
C LEU A 229 -0.03 1.50 21.63
N VAL A 230 -0.66 2.41 22.39
CA VAL A 230 -0.09 3.72 22.74
C VAL A 230 1.23 3.56 23.49
N LYS A 231 1.31 2.62 24.43
CA LYS A 231 2.57 2.31 25.12
C LYS A 231 3.64 1.82 24.13
N ALA A 232 3.28 0.97 23.19
CA ALA A 232 4.21 0.46 22.18
C ALA A 232 4.68 1.56 21.20
N LEU A 233 3.79 2.48 20.80
CA LEU A 233 4.13 3.62 19.96
C LEU A 233 5.14 4.55 20.65
N LYS A 234 4.93 4.84 21.94
CA LYS A 234 5.86 5.63 22.75
C LYS A 234 7.22 4.95 22.96
N ALA A 235 7.28 3.63 22.86
CA ALA A 235 8.51 2.85 22.99
C ALA A 235 9.26 2.65 21.67
N LEU A 236 8.73 3.10 20.53
CA LEU A 236 9.43 3.05 19.25
C LEU A 236 10.70 3.90 19.33
N LYS A 237 11.84 3.32 18.94
CA LYS A 237 13.10 4.05 18.88
C LYS A 237 13.03 5.11 17.79
N LEU A 238 12.99 6.37 18.19
CA LEU A 238 12.94 7.48 17.25
C LEU A 238 14.29 7.66 16.54
N SER A 239 14.25 8.13 15.29
CA SER A 239 15.46 8.57 14.59
C SER A 239 15.68 10.05 14.87
N PRO A 240 16.93 10.51 15.10
CA PRO A 240 17.22 11.94 15.17
C PRO A 240 16.96 12.64 13.83
N LYS A 241 16.97 11.88 12.73
CA LYS A 241 16.70 12.36 11.38
C LYS A 241 15.32 11.89 10.91
N GLY A 242 14.46 12.85 10.58
CA GLY A 242 13.18 12.61 9.91
C GLY A 242 12.00 12.28 10.83
N ARG A 243 10.79 12.48 10.30
CA ARG A 243 9.52 12.20 10.99
C ARG A 243 9.25 10.67 11.00
N PRO A 244 8.81 10.07 12.12
CA PRO A 244 8.32 8.69 12.10
C PRO A 244 7.08 8.60 11.21
N ARG A 245 6.79 7.41 10.70
CA ARG A 245 5.73 7.18 9.71
C ARG A 245 4.73 6.17 10.22
N ALA A 246 3.47 6.34 9.89
CA ALA A 246 2.43 5.39 10.27
C ALA A 246 1.53 5.03 9.07
N LEU A 247 1.30 3.74 8.88
CA LEU A 247 0.18 3.23 8.08
C LEU A 247 -0.90 2.75 9.05
N ILE A 248 -2.04 3.42 9.04
CA ILE A 248 -3.19 3.04 9.87
C ILE A 248 -4.28 2.50 8.97
N ILE A 249 -4.43 1.18 8.98
CA ILE A 249 -5.42 0.46 8.20
C ILE A 249 -6.69 0.29 9.05
N VAL A 250 -7.85 0.57 8.47
CA VAL A 250 -9.15 0.29 9.09
C VAL A 250 -9.91 -0.68 8.21
N SER A 251 -10.28 -1.84 8.75
CA SER A 251 -11.16 -2.80 8.10
C SER A 251 -12.49 -2.88 8.83
N THR A 252 -13.54 -2.43 8.14
CA THR A 252 -14.92 -2.59 8.60
C THR A 252 -15.86 -2.62 7.39
N HIS A 253 -17.13 -2.91 7.62
CA HIS A 253 -18.19 -2.74 6.64
C HIS A 253 -18.75 -1.32 6.69
N SER A 254 -19.48 -0.92 5.64
CA SER A 254 -20.33 0.26 5.66
C SER A 254 -21.78 -0.12 5.36
N ASP A 255 -22.73 0.58 5.97
CA ASP A 255 -24.14 0.48 5.63
C ASP A 255 -24.37 0.91 4.18
N ALA A 256 -25.07 0.08 3.39
CA ALA A 256 -25.21 0.29 1.95
C ALA A 256 -26.03 1.53 1.58
N ASN A 257 -26.88 2.01 2.50
CA ASN A 257 -27.82 3.11 2.24
C ASN A 257 -27.36 4.43 2.85
N ARG A 258 -26.67 4.38 3.99
CA ARG A 258 -26.23 5.56 4.75
C ARG A 258 -24.74 5.84 4.62
N GLY A 259 -23.92 4.80 4.41
CA GLY A 259 -22.46 4.89 4.42
C GLY A 259 -21.85 4.86 5.83
N ASP A 260 -22.68 4.73 6.87
CA ASP A 260 -22.28 4.58 8.26
C ASP A 260 -21.38 3.36 8.46
N LEU A 261 -20.42 3.44 9.37
CA LEU A 261 -19.39 2.43 9.58
C LEU A 261 -19.76 1.47 10.69
N PHE A 262 -19.64 0.17 10.45
CA PHE A 262 -19.92 -0.83 11.47
C PHE A 262 -18.88 -0.81 12.59
N VAL A 263 -19.34 -0.80 13.84
CA VAL A 263 -18.50 -0.94 15.05
C VAL A 263 -18.68 -2.30 15.73
N GLU A 264 -19.69 -3.04 15.27
CA GLU A 264 -20.10 -4.38 15.70
C GLU A 264 -20.92 -5.04 14.57
N PRO A 265 -21.32 -6.31 14.67
CA PRO A 265 -22.05 -7.00 13.59
C PRO A 265 -23.41 -6.39 13.21
N LYS A 266 -24.09 -5.72 14.15
CA LYS A 266 -25.46 -5.19 13.95
C LYS A 266 -25.57 -3.68 14.20
N GLY A 267 -24.47 -3.01 14.49
CA GLY A 267 -24.42 -1.62 14.93
C GLY A 267 -23.42 -0.83 14.09
N SER A 268 -23.86 0.29 13.58
CA SER A 268 -23.05 1.25 12.83
C SER A 268 -23.14 2.62 13.46
N TYR A 269 -22.05 3.38 13.32
CA TYR A 269 -21.95 4.78 13.72
C TYR A 269 -21.80 5.65 12.48
N ASP A 270 -22.26 6.89 12.58
CA ASP A 270 -21.88 7.90 11.60
C ASP A 270 -20.37 8.18 11.69
N HIS A 271 -19.85 9.04 10.82
CA HIS A 271 -18.39 9.22 10.73
C HIS A 271 -17.81 9.90 12.00
N PRO A 272 -18.38 10.99 12.54
CA PRO A 272 -17.89 11.60 13.76
C PRO A 272 -17.83 10.62 14.95
N ASP A 273 -18.90 9.84 15.17
CA ASP A 273 -18.97 8.89 16.28
C ASP A 273 -18.01 7.72 16.06
N PHE A 274 -17.93 7.19 14.83
CA PHE A 274 -16.99 6.13 14.50
C PHE A 274 -15.54 6.56 14.76
N PHE A 275 -15.12 7.71 14.25
CA PHE A 275 -13.74 8.15 14.40
C PHE A 275 -13.42 8.51 15.87
N THR A 276 -14.37 9.05 16.62
CA THR A 276 -14.19 9.30 18.05
C THR A 276 -14.00 8.00 18.84
N ALA A 277 -14.80 6.98 18.51
CA ALA A 277 -14.73 5.68 19.18
C ALA A 277 -13.48 4.87 18.79
N ILE A 278 -13.11 4.86 17.50
CA ILE A 278 -12.01 4.05 16.96
C ILE A 278 -10.66 4.75 17.12
N PHE A 279 -10.60 6.07 17.04
CA PHE A 279 -9.37 6.84 17.26
C PHE A 279 -9.49 7.67 18.53
N PRO A 280 -9.46 7.08 19.73
CA PRO A 280 -9.55 7.86 20.97
C PRO A 280 -8.39 8.85 21.07
N GLN A 281 -8.57 9.92 21.87
CA GLN A 281 -7.60 11.02 21.97
C GLN A 281 -6.17 10.54 22.26
N ASP A 282 -6.00 9.60 23.20
CA ASP A 282 -4.68 9.04 23.52
C ASP A 282 -3.95 8.42 22.30
N LEU A 283 -4.70 7.79 21.39
CA LEU A 283 -4.13 7.25 20.16
C LEU A 283 -3.78 8.37 19.19
N ARG A 284 -4.68 9.36 19.03
CA ARG A 284 -4.45 10.53 18.17
C ARG A 284 -3.20 11.28 18.61
N ASP A 285 -3.05 11.53 19.91
CA ASP A 285 -1.87 12.21 20.47
C ASP A 285 -0.59 11.38 20.24
N ALA A 286 -0.68 10.06 20.40
CA ALA A 286 0.46 9.18 20.19
C ALA A 286 0.94 9.15 18.72
N VAL A 287 0.05 9.37 17.76
CA VAL A 287 0.39 9.39 16.32
C VAL A 287 0.51 10.80 15.74
N ALA A 288 0.25 11.86 16.51
CA ALA A 288 0.29 13.24 16.02
C ALA A 288 1.66 13.64 15.44
N THR A 289 2.74 13.08 16.00
CA THR A 289 4.11 13.32 15.51
C THR A 289 4.47 12.49 14.27
N PHE A 290 3.61 11.58 13.81
CA PHE A 290 3.87 10.70 12.69
C PHE A 290 3.33 11.28 11.36
N ASP A 291 4.05 11.04 10.26
CA ASP A 291 3.50 11.15 8.90
C ASP A 291 2.54 9.97 8.70
N CYS A 292 1.25 10.23 8.92
CA CYS A 292 0.20 9.22 8.91
C CYS A 292 -0.43 9.07 7.51
N THR A 293 -0.59 7.82 7.07
CA THR A 293 -1.48 7.43 5.97
C THR A 293 -2.56 6.52 6.53
N TYR A 294 -3.82 6.94 6.38
CA TYR A 294 -4.99 6.18 6.78
C TYR A 294 -5.55 5.45 5.57
N LEU A 295 -5.71 4.14 5.68
CA LEU A 295 -6.23 3.29 4.62
C LEU A 295 -7.51 2.59 5.08
N PHE A 296 -8.65 3.03 4.56
CA PHE A 296 -9.96 2.46 4.86
C PHE A 296 -10.28 1.35 3.86
N MET A 297 -10.12 0.09 4.29
CA MET A 297 -10.58 -1.10 3.59
C MET A 297 -12.05 -1.35 3.93
N VAL A 298 -12.91 -0.49 3.40
CA VAL A 298 -14.35 -0.45 3.65
C VAL A 298 -15.11 -0.53 2.32
N CYS A 299 -16.33 -1.05 2.35
CA CYS A 299 -17.24 -1.04 1.20
C CYS A 299 -17.52 0.38 0.68
N GLY A 300 -17.84 0.47 -0.62
CA GLY A 300 -17.89 1.72 -1.37
C GLY A 300 -18.96 2.72 -0.91
N ALA A 301 -20.01 2.26 -0.21
CA ALA A 301 -21.07 3.12 0.32
C ALA A 301 -20.52 4.23 1.24
N PHE A 302 -19.40 3.96 1.91
CA PHE A 302 -18.62 4.93 2.70
C PHE A 302 -18.29 6.23 1.95
N VAL A 303 -18.16 6.17 0.62
CA VAL A 303 -17.78 7.33 -0.22
C VAL A 303 -18.63 7.53 -1.47
N SER A 304 -19.42 6.54 -1.89
CA SER A 304 -20.32 6.66 -3.03
C SER A 304 -21.61 7.40 -2.66
N ILE A 305 -21.98 7.43 -1.38
CA ILE A 305 -23.11 8.23 -0.88
C ILE A 305 -22.63 9.67 -0.63
N PRO A 306 -23.21 10.69 -1.27
CA PRO A 306 -22.76 12.08 -1.13
C PRO A 306 -22.69 12.56 0.33
N ARG A 307 -23.74 12.30 1.12
CA ARG A 307 -23.78 12.67 2.55
C ARG A 307 -22.67 11.99 3.36
N SER A 308 -22.36 10.73 3.04
CA SER A 308 -21.28 9.98 3.67
C SER A 308 -19.92 10.62 3.35
N LEU A 309 -19.68 10.94 2.08
CA LEU A 309 -18.44 11.59 1.65
C LEU A 309 -18.27 12.98 2.29
N ASP A 310 -19.32 13.79 2.40
CA ASP A 310 -19.25 15.10 3.06
C ASP A 310 -18.99 14.97 4.56
N SER A 311 -19.61 13.97 5.22
CA SER A 311 -19.31 13.64 6.61
C SER A 311 -17.84 13.24 6.80
N LEU A 312 -17.31 12.40 5.91
CA LEU A 312 -15.89 12.03 5.91
C LEU A 312 -14.98 13.25 5.75
N LYS A 313 -15.27 14.15 4.80
CA LYS A 313 -14.47 15.37 4.59
C LYS A 313 -14.41 16.24 5.85
N LYS A 314 -15.55 16.40 6.56
CA LYS A 314 -15.60 17.13 7.84
C LYS A 314 -14.71 16.50 8.89
N VAL A 315 -14.78 15.18 9.07
CA VAL A 315 -13.93 14.46 10.04
C VAL A 315 -12.45 14.57 9.67
N VAL A 316 -12.10 14.46 8.39
CA VAL A 316 -10.72 14.65 7.90
C VAL A 316 -10.20 16.05 8.23
N TYR A 317 -11.05 17.08 8.07
CA TYR A 317 -10.73 18.45 8.42
C TYR A 317 -10.53 18.63 9.93
N GLU A 318 -11.51 18.20 10.72
CA GLU A 318 -11.52 18.36 12.19
C GLU A 318 -10.35 17.63 12.85
N GLN A 319 -10.03 16.43 12.37
CA GLN A 319 -8.94 15.60 12.90
C GLN A 319 -7.60 15.81 12.17
N ARG A 320 -7.55 16.74 11.20
CA ARG A 320 -6.35 17.09 10.42
C ARG A 320 -5.65 15.89 9.78
N LEU A 321 -6.43 14.98 9.19
CA LEU A 321 -5.89 13.75 8.62
C LEU A 321 -5.20 14.06 7.27
N GLU A 322 -3.87 14.00 7.25
CA GLU A 322 -3.06 14.41 6.09
C GLU A 322 -3.30 13.55 4.85
N ASN A 323 -3.46 12.24 5.01
CA ASN A 323 -3.59 11.30 3.90
C ASN A 323 -4.61 10.20 4.21
N VAL A 324 -5.78 10.24 3.58
CA VAL A 324 -6.83 9.23 3.69
C VAL A 324 -7.07 8.59 2.32
N ILE A 325 -6.92 7.27 2.26
CA ILE A 325 -7.16 6.46 1.06
C ILE A 325 -8.34 5.54 1.34
N THR A 326 -9.28 5.46 0.39
CA THR A 326 -10.40 4.52 0.43
C THR A 326 -10.83 4.11 -0.98
N PHE A 327 -11.86 3.28 -1.09
CA PHE A 327 -12.22 2.55 -2.30
C PHE A 327 -13.70 2.70 -2.65
N THR A 328 -14.04 2.62 -3.94
CA THR A 328 -15.43 2.83 -4.39
C THR A 328 -16.20 1.53 -4.62
N ALA A 329 -15.59 0.36 -4.43
CA ALA A 329 -16.23 -0.94 -4.72
C ALA A 329 -17.38 -1.22 -3.74
N PRO A 330 -18.63 -1.44 -4.19
CA PRO A 330 -19.76 -1.70 -3.30
C PRO A 330 -19.53 -2.88 -2.35
N GLN A 331 -18.84 -3.92 -2.82
CA GLN A 331 -18.42 -5.08 -2.05
C GLN A 331 -16.90 -5.21 -2.15
N LEU A 332 -16.18 -4.36 -1.43
CA LEU A 332 -14.73 -4.38 -1.45
C LEU A 332 -14.21 -5.72 -0.91
N GLN A 333 -13.50 -6.47 -1.75
CA GLN A 333 -12.72 -7.63 -1.34
C GLN A 333 -11.30 -7.18 -0.96
N PRO A 334 -10.89 -7.26 0.32
CA PRO A 334 -9.56 -6.79 0.75
C PRO A 334 -8.40 -7.46 0.00
N ASP A 335 -8.55 -8.73 -0.36
CA ASP A 335 -7.51 -9.47 -1.10
C ASP A 335 -7.25 -8.90 -2.50
N LEU A 336 -8.26 -8.32 -3.16
CA LEU A 336 -8.08 -7.67 -4.45
C LEU A 336 -7.33 -6.34 -4.33
N VAL A 337 -7.20 -5.78 -3.12
CA VAL A 337 -6.44 -4.54 -2.85
C VAL A 337 -4.94 -4.82 -2.63
N LYS A 338 -4.53 -6.08 -2.45
CA LYS A 338 -3.13 -6.43 -2.18
C LYS A 338 -2.11 -5.94 -3.22
N PRO A 339 -2.38 -5.99 -4.55
CA PRO A 339 -1.45 -5.40 -5.53
C PRO A 339 -1.21 -3.90 -5.31
N PHE A 340 -2.26 -3.16 -4.93
CA PHE A 340 -2.14 -1.75 -4.55
C PHE A 340 -1.34 -1.59 -3.24
N LEU A 341 -1.62 -2.40 -2.22
CA LEU A 341 -0.86 -2.40 -0.96
C LEU A 341 0.63 -2.65 -1.18
N LEU A 342 0.99 -3.63 -2.01
CA LEU A 342 2.38 -3.93 -2.33
C LEU A 342 3.11 -2.69 -2.85
N GLN A 343 2.52 -2.02 -3.83
CA GLN A 343 3.10 -0.82 -4.42
C GLN A 343 3.11 0.35 -3.43
N LEU A 344 2.07 0.52 -2.62
CA LEU A 344 2.04 1.52 -1.56
C LEU A 344 3.17 1.30 -0.54
N MET A 345 3.36 0.05 -0.08
CA MET A 345 4.42 -0.30 0.85
C MET A 345 5.80 0.00 0.26
N LEU A 346 6.07 -0.44 -0.96
CA LEU A 346 7.36 -0.20 -1.60
C LEU A 346 7.61 1.29 -1.85
N GLN A 347 6.65 2.01 -2.42
CA GLN A 347 6.86 3.40 -2.87
C GLN A 347 6.81 4.42 -1.71
N LYS A 348 5.85 4.32 -0.78
CA LYS A 348 5.73 5.28 0.35
C LYS A 348 6.58 4.85 1.54
N PHE A 349 6.54 3.58 1.93
CA PHE A 349 7.09 3.14 3.22
C PHE A 349 8.48 2.53 3.12
N VAL A 350 8.86 1.90 2.01
CA VAL A 350 10.26 1.53 1.78
C VAL A 350 11.01 2.71 1.17
N ARG A 351 10.45 3.38 0.16
CA ARG A 351 11.19 4.41 -0.60
C ARG A 351 10.98 5.85 -0.14
N GLY A 352 10.02 6.10 0.75
CA GLY A 352 9.78 7.43 1.32
C GLY A 352 9.19 8.45 0.35
N TYR A 353 8.64 8.04 -0.79
CA TYR A 353 8.05 9.00 -1.72
C TYR A 353 6.76 9.61 -1.19
N LEU A 354 6.52 10.87 -1.54
CA LEU A 354 5.28 11.59 -1.21
C LEU A 354 4.07 10.92 -1.88
N LEU A 355 3.02 10.66 -1.09
CA LEU A 355 1.83 9.94 -1.54
C LEU A 355 1.18 10.59 -2.78
N SER A 356 1.06 11.92 -2.77
CA SER A 356 0.49 12.71 -3.87
C SER A 356 1.22 12.54 -5.20
N LYS A 357 2.53 12.22 -5.17
CA LYS A 357 3.34 11.98 -6.38
C LYS A 357 3.29 10.54 -6.85
N ILE A 358 3.08 9.58 -5.94
CA ILE A 358 3.13 8.15 -6.27
C ILE A 358 1.78 7.52 -6.58
N LEU A 359 0.65 8.05 -6.09
CA LEU A 359 -0.65 7.43 -6.34
C LEU A 359 -0.93 7.20 -7.84
N PRO A 360 -0.74 8.19 -8.73
CA PRO A 360 -0.88 7.95 -10.17
C PRO A 360 0.06 6.86 -10.69
N ARG A 361 1.30 6.81 -10.18
CA ARG A 361 2.29 5.81 -10.57
C ARG A 361 1.92 4.41 -10.11
N ILE A 362 1.46 4.26 -8.86
CA ILE A 362 0.97 2.98 -8.33
C ILE A 362 -0.15 2.47 -9.24
N LEU A 363 -1.13 3.32 -9.55
CA LEU A 363 -2.27 2.95 -10.38
C LEU A 363 -1.87 2.58 -11.82
N SER A 364 -0.81 3.16 -12.37
CA SER A 364 -0.33 2.80 -13.71
C SER A 364 0.54 1.55 -13.75
N GLU A 365 1.04 1.07 -12.61
CA GLU A 365 1.89 -0.13 -12.49
C GLU A 365 1.09 -1.38 -12.06
N ILE A 366 -0.07 -1.23 -11.41
CA ILE A 366 -0.89 -2.36 -10.94
C ILE A 366 -1.71 -3.02 -12.05
N GLU A 367 -2.07 -4.28 -11.82
CA GLU A 367 -2.87 -5.07 -12.75
C GLU A 367 -4.26 -4.44 -13.02
N PRO A 368 -4.76 -4.48 -14.28
CA PRO A 368 -6.05 -3.89 -14.63
C PRO A 368 -7.23 -4.45 -13.85
N ARG A 369 -7.13 -5.69 -13.34
CA ARG A 369 -8.16 -6.31 -12.51
C ARG A 369 -8.51 -5.49 -11.26
N PHE A 370 -7.53 -4.80 -10.68
CA PHE A 370 -7.78 -3.88 -9.56
C PHE A 370 -8.69 -2.73 -9.99
N GLY A 371 -8.42 -2.11 -11.14
CA GLY A 371 -9.23 -1.02 -11.67
C GLY A 371 -10.65 -1.44 -12.07
N ARG A 372 -10.80 -2.66 -12.61
CA ARG A 372 -12.12 -3.26 -12.88
C ARG A 372 -12.94 -3.46 -11.60
N HIS A 373 -12.27 -3.75 -10.49
CA HIS A 373 -12.92 -4.00 -9.21
C HIS A 373 -13.28 -2.72 -8.45
N THR A 374 -12.38 -1.74 -8.43
CA THR A 374 -12.55 -0.56 -7.58
C THR A 374 -11.86 0.69 -8.12
N GLY A 375 -12.46 1.85 -7.84
CA GLY A 375 -11.78 3.13 -7.89
C GLY A 375 -11.09 3.45 -6.56
N VAL A 376 -10.17 4.41 -6.57
CA VAL A 376 -9.47 4.88 -5.38
C VAL A 376 -9.85 6.32 -5.09
N ILE A 377 -10.16 6.65 -3.84
CA ILE A 377 -10.38 8.03 -3.40
C ILE A 377 -9.27 8.40 -2.44
N HIS A 378 -8.66 9.56 -2.69
CA HIS A 378 -7.66 10.16 -1.82
C HIS A 378 -8.19 11.51 -1.30
N LEU A 379 -8.28 11.64 0.01
CA LEU A 379 -8.54 12.90 0.72
C LEU A 379 -7.30 13.27 1.52
N GLY A 380 -7.02 14.55 1.66
CA GLY A 380 -5.92 14.98 2.52
C GLY A 380 -6.11 16.39 3.03
N TYR A 381 -5.88 16.60 4.32
CA TYR A 381 -5.90 17.92 4.93
C TYR A 381 -4.70 18.76 4.47
N ILE A 382 -4.94 19.96 3.97
CA ILE A 382 -3.88 20.93 3.62
C ILE A 382 -3.71 21.92 4.78
N THR A 383 -2.54 21.88 5.42
CA THR A 383 -2.15 22.87 6.44
C THR A 383 -2.08 24.28 5.83
N GLY A 384 -2.52 25.29 6.58
CA GLY A 384 -2.44 26.70 6.18
C GLY A 384 -3.64 27.23 5.37
N GLN A 385 -4.72 26.44 5.26
CA GLN A 385 -6.01 26.90 4.71
C GLN A 385 -7.10 27.09 5.78
N GLU A 386 -6.66 27.24 7.04
CA GLU A 386 -7.55 27.51 8.17
C GLU A 386 -8.37 28.79 7.90
N GLY A 387 -9.70 28.69 7.94
CA GLY A 387 -10.62 29.81 7.68
C GLY A 387 -11.41 29.75 6.37
N LYS A 388 -11.04 28.89 5.42
CA LYS A 388 -11.82 28.67 4.18
C LYS A 388 -12.88 27.57 4.30
N GLY A 389 -13.08 26.99 5.48
CA GLY A 389 -13.94 25.84 5.68
C GLY A 389 -13.35 24.53 5.14
N TRP A 390 -14.02 23.43 5.45
CA TRP A 390 -13.54 22.07 5.14
C TRP A 390 -13.51 21.77 3.64
N GLU A 391 -14.41 22.38 2.85
CA GLU A 391 -14.53 22.17 1.40
C GLU A 391 -13.24 22.52 0.64
N HIS A 392 -12.57 23.59 1.05
CA HIS A 392 -11.31 24.01 0.43
C HIS A 392 -10.09 23.32 1.06
N SER A 393 -10.18 22.97 2.34
CA SER A 393 -9.05 22.44 3.12
C SER A 393 -8.83 20.94 2.91
N VAL A 394 -9.82 20.22 2.40
CA VAL A 394 -9.79 18.77 2.16
C VAL A 394 -10.06 18.48 0.67
N PRO A 395 -9.08 18.68 -0.22
CA PRO A 395 -9.19 18.25 -1.61
C PRO A 395 -9.50 16.76 -1.71
N VAL A 396 -10.42 16.42 -2.62
CA VAL A 396 -10.72 15.03 -2.95
C VAL A 396 -10.24 14.73 -4.34
N THR A 397 -9.39 13.72 -4.48
CA THR A 397 -9.00 13.18 -5.77
C THR A 397 -9.60 11.80 -5.94
N LYS A 398 -10.49 11.65 -6.93
CA LYS A 398 -11.06 10.36 -7.33
C LYS A 398 -10.26 9.79 -8.47
N TYR A 399 -9.80 8.57 -8.34
CA TYR A 399 -9.13 7.81 -9.37
C TYR A 399 -10.09 6.74 -9.88
N LEU A 400 -10.55 6.89 -11.11
CA LEU A 400 -11.50 5.99 -11.75
C LEU A 400 -10.82 5.27 -12.90
N TRP A 401 -11.07 3.97 -13.02
CA TRP A 401 -10.57 3.19 -14.14
C TRP A 401 -11.53 3.31 -15.32
N HIS A 402 -10.99 3.64 -16.49
CA HIS A 402 -11.73 3.76 -17.74
C HIS A 402 -11.37 2.60 -18.66
N SER A 403 -12.37 1.97 -19.24
CA SER A 403 -12.22 1.05 -20.37
C SER A 403 -13.42 1.17 -21.29
N GLY A 404 -13.17 1.29 -22.59
CA GLY A 404 -14.23 1.50 -23.58
C GLY A 404 -15.27 0.38 -23.66
N THR A 405 -14.97 -0.80 -23.12
CA THR A 405 -15.83 -2.00 -23.22
C THR A 405 -16.23 -2.60 -21.87
N ILE A 406 -15.77 -2.04 -20.75
CA ILE A 406 -16.02 -2.61 -19.42
C ILE A 406 -16.54 -1.54 -18.47
N GLN A 407 -15.82 -0.42 -18.39
CA GLN A 407 -16.18 0.73 -17.55
C GLN A 407 -15.98 2.04 -18.32
N PRO A 408 -16.86 2.35 -19.29
CA PRO A 408 -16.76 3.57 -20.08
C PRO A 408 -16.82 4.79 -19.16
N TRP A 409 -15.75 5.56 -19.13
CA TRP A 409 -15.59 6.73 -18.26
C TRP A 409 -15.75 6.44 -16.75
N GLY A 410 -15.46 5.20 -16.33
CA GLY A 410 -15.60 4.77 -14.93
C GLY A 410 -17.01 4.32 -14.54
N ASN A 411 -17.96 4.31 -15.49
CA ASN A 411 -19.32 3.83 -15.26
C ASN A 411 -19.36 2.30 -15.46
N PRO A 412 -19.70 1.51 -14.43
CA PRO A 412 -19.83 0.06 -14.58
C PRO A 412 -21.01 -0.29 -15.48
N ILE A 413 -20.76 -1.12 -16.49
CA ILE A 413 -21.83 -1.71 -17.30
C ILE A 413 -22.26 -3.03 -16.65
N PRO A 414 -23.55 -3.21 -16.33
CA PRO A 414 -24.00 -4.43 -15.67
C PRO A 414 -23.86 -5.63 -16.61
N ASP A 415 -23.55 -6.80 -16.04
CA ASP A 415 -23.46 -8.05 -16.82
C ASP A 415 -24.82 -8.44 -17.45
N GLN A 416 -25.93 -7.97 -16.88
CA GLN A 416 -27.29 -8.21 -17.34
C GLN A 416 -27.97 -6.89 -17.72
N CYS A 417 -28.65 -6.86 -18.87
CA CYS A 417 -29.46 -5.70 -19.24
C CYS A 417 -30.66 -5.55 -18.27
N PRO A 418 -30.87 -4.38 -17.65
CA PRO A 418 -31.96 -4.19 -16.70
C PRO A 418 -33.35 -4.20 -17.35
N GLU A 419 -33.45 -3.95 -18.67
CA GLU A 419 -34.74 -3.97 -19.37
C GLU A 419 -35.13 -5.35 -19.88
N CYS A 420 -34.21 -6.09 -20.51
CA CYS A 420 -34.55 -7.37 -21.16
C CYS A 420 -34.00 -8.61 -20.44
N GLY A 421 -33.18 -8.45 -19.40
CA GLY A 421 -32.60 -9.56 -18.66
C GLY A 421 -31.51 -10.36 -19.41
N CYS A 422 -31.16 -10.00 -20.64
CA CYS A 422 -30.11 -10.71 -21.39
C CYS A 422 -28.72 -10.47 -20.80
N LEU A 423 -27.91 -11.54 -20.73
CA LEU A 423 -26.53 -11.49 -20.24
C LEU A 423 -25.54 -11.11 -21.35
N ARG A 424 -24.66 -10.14 -21.06
CA ARG A 424 -23.43 -9.78 -21.80
C ARG A 424 -23.62 -9.50 -23.30
N ARG A 425 -24.80 -9.06 -23.72
CA ARG A 425 -25.09 -8.62 -25.09
C ARG A 425 -25.01 -7.10 -25.18
N TRP A 426 -23.82 -6.54 -25.02
CA TRP A 426 -23.59 -5.09 -25.11
C TRP A 426 -22.80 -4.73 -26.36
N ASN A 427 -23.30 -3.75 -27.12
CA ASN A 427 -22.58 -3.14 -28.23
C ASN A 427 -22.03 -1.79 -27.80
N PHE A 428 -20.70 -1.72 -27.70
CA PHE A 428 -19.94 -0.52 -27.36
C PHE A 428 -19.55 0.32 -28.57
N GLY A 429 -19.87 -0.15 -29.78
CA GLY A 429 -19.33 0.38 -31.03
C GLY A 429 -17.81 0.18 -31.14
N LYS A 430 -17.13 1.14 -31.75
CA LYS A 430 -15.66 1.20 -31.82
C LYS A 430 -15.19 2.46 -31.08
N PRO A 431 -15.12 2.44 -29.74
CA PRO A 431 -14.73 3.62 -28.98
C PRO A 431 -13.26 3.94 -29.26
N ASP A 432 -13.01 5.16 -29.73
CA ASP A 432 -11.65 5.68 -29.86
C ASP A 432 -11.20 6.20 -28.49
N LEU A 433 -10.33 5.45 -27.82
CA LEU A 433 -9.80 5.77 -26.49
C LEU A 433 -8.85 6.98 -26.48
N THR A 434 -8.61 7.60 -27.62
CA THR A 434 -7.85 8.86 -27.74
C THR A 434 -8.76 10.08 -27.79
N VAL A 435 -10.04 9.91 -28.14
CA VAL A 435 -11.02 10.99 -28.28
C VAL A 435 -11.94 11.02 -27.06
N VAL A 436 -11.98 12.17 -26.39
CA VAL A 436 -12.88 12.42 -25.25
C VAL A 436 -14.28 12.70 -25.78
N LYS A 437 -15.11 11.66 -25.86
CA LYS A 437 -16.52 11.74 -26.29
C LYS A 437 -17.41 10.82 -25.46
N THR A 438 -18.69 11.16 -25.39
CA THR A 438 -19.73 10.30 -24.83
C THR A 438 -19.70 8.92 -25.49
N ILE A 439 -19.80 7.87 -24.68
CA ILE A 439 -19.89 6.47 -25.14
C ILE A 439 -21.32 6.01 -24.88
N THR A 440 -22.02 5.61 -25.94
CA THR A 440 -23.35 5.00 -25.84
C THR A 440 -23.23 3.50 -25.99
N VAL A 441 -23.60 2.76 -24.95
CA VAL A 441 -23.64 1.30 -24.93
C VAL A 441 -25.06 0.85 -25.23
N ARG A 442 -25.26 0.05 -26.28
CA ARG A 442 -26.58 -0.45 -26.67
C ARG A 442 -26.74 -1.92 -26.29
N CYS A 443 -27.89 -2.28 -25.73
CA CYS A 443 -28.25 -3.69 -25.56
C CYS A 443 -28.48 -4.34 -26.94
N MET A 444 -27.97 -5.55 -27.10
CA MET A 444 -28.16 -6.43 -28.27
C MET A 444 -29.00 -7.67 -27.90
N GLY A 445 -29.62 -7.65 -26.73
CA GLY A 445 -30.58 -8.65 -26.29
C GLY A 445 -31.94 -8.46 -26.97
N ASN A 446 -32.81 -9.45 -26.78
CA ASN A 446 -34.21 -9.36 -27.19
C ASN A 446 -35.08 -9.41 -25.93
N LYS A 447 -36.26 -8.82 -25.98
CA LYS A 447 -37.30 -8.96 -24.95
C LYS A 447 -38.54 -9.55 -25.60
N ARG A 448 -39.25 -10.44 -24.88
CA ARG A 448 -40.60 -10.83 -25.30
C ARG A 448 -41.42 -9.55 -25.41
N GLY A 449 -42.17 -9.41 -26.50
CA GLY A 449 -43.18 -8.37 -26.57
C GLY A 449 -44.00 -8.45 -25.29
N GLN A 450 -44.03 -7.37 -24.49
CA GLN A 450 -45.06 -7.27 -23.47
C GLN A 450 -46.36 -7.18 -24.28
N GLU A 451 -47.03 -8.32 -24.47
CA GLU A 451 -48.46 -8.29 -24.70
C GLU A 451 -48.99 -7.35 -23.64
N ALA A 452 -49.57 -6.23 -24.07
CA ALA A 452 -50.04 -5.18 -23.19
C ALA A 452 -50.82 -5.87 -22.07
N GLU A 453 -50.25 -5.89 -20.86
CA GLU A 453 -50.87 -6.55 -19.71
C GLU A 453 -52.21 -5.85 -19.52
N ALA A 454 -53.26 -6.47 -20.05
CA ALA A 454 -54.62 -6.06 -19.79
C ALA A 454 -54.80 -6.19 -18.28
N GLU A 455 -54.99 -5.06 -17.61
CA GLU A 455 -55.23 -4.94 -16.18
C GLU A 455 -56.35 -5.91 -15.75
N GLY A 456 -55.98 -7.10 -15.28
CA GLY A 456 -56.95 -8.14 -15.02
C GLY A 456 -56.31 -9.41 -14.46
N SER A 457 -55.56 -9.29 -13.36
CA SER A 457 -55.09 -10.47 -12.63
C SER A 457 -56.29 -11.20 -11.99
N PRO A 458 -56.57 -12.48 -12.33
CA PRO A 458 -57.50 -13.29 -11.57
C PRO A 458 -56.86 -13.73 -10.25
N SER A 459 -57.64 -13.64 -9.16
CA SER A 459 -57.27 -14.09 -7.82
C SER A 459 -56.88 -15.58 -7.80
N LEU A 460 -55.70 -15.89 -7.25
CA LEU A 460 -55.23 -17.25 -7.00
C LEU A 460 -56.20 -18.02 -6.07
N PRO A 461 -56.55 -19.28 -6.37
CA PRO A 461 -57.35 -20.11 -5.47
C PRO A 461 -56.51 -20.58 -4.27
N PRO A 462 -57.15 -20.87 -3.11
CA PRO A 462 -56.46 -21.28 -1.90
C PRO A 462 -55.87 -22.69 -2.01
N ALA A 463 -54.67 -22.86 -1.44
CA ALA A 463 -53.95 -24.12 -1.38
C ALA A 463 -54.73 -25.18 -0.59
N SER A 464 -55.14 -26.26 -1.26
CA SER A 464 -55.74 -27.43 -0.63
C SER A 464 -54.68 -28.36 -0.03
N ALA A 465 -55.00 -28.94 1.11
CA ALA A 465 -54.15 -29.82 1.91
C ALA A 465 -53.91 -31.18 1.23
N VAL A 466 -52.67 -31.65 1.24
CA VAL A 466 -52.26 -32.96 0.71
C VAL A 466 -52.32 -34.00 1.83
N GLU A 467 -53.25 -34.95 1.71
CA GLU A 467 -53.33 -36.14 2.57
C GLU A 467 -52.26 -37.18 2.20
N MET A 468 -51.63 -37.77 3.23
CA MET A 468 -50.59 -38.79 3.10
C MET A 468 -51.19 -40.20 3.03
N ALA A 469 -51.20 -40.79 1.83
CA ALA A 469 -51.50 -42.21 1.65
C ALA A 469 -50.23 -43.09 1.76
N VAL A 470 -50.32 -44.15 2.55
CA VAL A 470 -49.30 -45.18 2.76
C VAL A 470 -49.65 -46.39 1.89
N GLY A 471 -48.71 -46.83 1.03
CA GLY A 471 -48.86 -48.14 0.38
C GLY A 471 -47.96 -48.35 -0.84
N ARG A 472 -46.99 -49.26 -0.68
CA ARG A 472 -46.30 -50.10 -1.68
C ARG A 472 -46.49 -49.75 -3.17
N ASP A 473 -45.52 -49.02 -3.73
CA ASP A 473 -44.59 -49.44 -4.80
C ASP A 473 -43.89 -48.19 -5.38
N ARG A 474 -43.11 -47.52 -4.52
CA ARG A 474 -42.62 -46.13 -4.74
C ARG A 474 -41.58 -45.99 -5.86
N GLY A 475 -41.05 -47.10 -6.38
CA GLY A 475 -39.96 -47.07 -7.36
C GLY A 475 -40.44 -46.82 -8.78
N GLN A 476 -41.50 -47.50 -9.20
CA GLN A 476 -41.96 -47.49 -10.58
C GLN A 476 -42.84 -46.27 -10.89
N THR A 477 -43.73 -45.88 -9.97
CA THR A 477 -44.55 -44.67 -10.12
C THR A 477 -43.69 -43.42 -10.19
N ARG A 478 -42.66 -43.28 -9.32
CA ARG A 478 -41.73 -42.13 -9.40
C ARG A 478 -40.90 -42.09 -10.67
N ARG A 479 -40.60 -43.25 -11.27
CA ARG A 479 -39.87 -43.30 -12.53
C ARG A 479 -40.76 -42.86 -13.69
N ASN A 480 -42.01 -43.34 -13.72
CA ASN A 480 -42.98 -42.95 -14.72
C ASN A 480 -43.36 -41.46 -14.58
N GLU A 481 -43.57 -40.95 -13.37
CA GLU A 481 -43.82 -39.52 -13.11
C GLU A 481 -42.62 -38.65 -13.54
N ARG A 482 -41.39 -39.15 -13.40
CA ARG A 482 -40.19 -38.42 -13.84
C ARG A 482 -40.01 -38.46 -15.35
N GLU A 483 -40.32 -39.58 -15.99
CA GLU A 483 -40.32 -39.70 -17.46
C GLU A 483 -41.45 -38.85 -18.08
N GLU A 484 -42.62 -38.81 -17.45
CA GLU A 484 -43.74 -37.95 -17.86
C GLU A 484 -43.43 -36.46 -17.63
N MET A 485 -42.83 -36.08 -16.49
CA MET A 485 -42.33 -34.71 -16.29
C MET A 485 -41.23 -34.34 -17.29
N GLN A 486 -40.35 -35.27 -17.67
CA GLN A 486 -39.33 -35.02 -18.70
C GLN A 486 -39.93 -34.88 -20.09
N LEU A 487 -40.95 -35.67 -20.44
CA LEU A 487 -41.68 -35.55 -21.70
C LEU A 487 -42.54 -34.28 -21.76
N GLN A 488 -43.18 -33.89 -20.65
CA GLN A 488 -43.89 -32.62 -20.54
C GLN A 488 -42.93 -31.43 -20.60
N ALA A 489 -41.76 -31.49 -19.95
CA ALA A 489 -40.75 -30.46 -20.06
C ALA A 489 -40.19 -30.35 -21.49
N ALA A 490 -39.93 -31.50 -22.15
CA ALA A 490 -39.47 -31.52 -23.54
C ALA A 490 -40.56 -31.10 -24.55
N ALA A 491 -41.84 -31.25 -24.21
CA ALA A 491 -42.96 -30.75 -25.02
C ALA A 491 -43.18 -29.24 -24.82
N LEU A 492 -43.02 -28.74 -23.58
CA LEU A 492 -43.06 -27.30 -23.28
C LEU A 492 -41.88 -26.54 -23.88
N ASP A 493 -40.71 -27.18 -24.05
CA ASP A 493 -39.55 -26.59 -24.73
C ASP A 493 -39.73 -26.46 -26.27
N ARG A 494 -40.79 -27.03 -26.86
CA ARG A 494 -41.02 -27.00 -28.32
C ARG A 494 -42.03 -25.95 -28.79
N ASP A 495 -42.65 -25.20 -27.88
CA ASP A 495 -43.73 -24.25 -28.19
C ASP A 495 -43.38 -22.76 -27.99
N ASP A 496 -42.09 -22.44 -27.81
CA ASP A 496 -41.61 -21.06 -27.90
C ASP A 496 -41.11 -20.80 -29.32
N THR A 497 -42.03 -20.46 -30.23
CA THR A 497 -41.63 -19.79 -31.47
C THR A 497 -40.90 -18.50 -31.08
N ASP A 498 -39.60 -18.44 -31.37
CA ASP A 498 -38.71 -17.27 -31.17
C ASP A 498 -39.17 -16.01 -31.95
N ASP A 499 -40.30 -16.13 -32.67
CA ASP A 499 -40.91 -15.13 -33.55
C ASP A 499 -41.46 -13.90 -32.80
N ASP A 500 -41.75 -13.98 -31.50
CA ASP A 500 -42.27 -12.85 -30.69
C ASP A 500 -41.19 -12.06 -29.92
N LEU A 501 -39.91 -12.33 -30.20
CA LEU A 501 -38.81 -11.58 -29.60
C LEU A 501 -38.53 -10.27 -30.34
N THR A 502 -38.76 -9.15 -29.66
CA THR A 502 -38.40 -7.82 -30.18
C THR A 502 -37.00 -7.40 -29.72
N PRO A 503 -36.19 -6.74 -30.57
CA PRO A 503 -34.89 -6.23 -30.15
C PRO A 503 -35.00 -5.24 -28.98
N CYS A 504 -34.17 -5.41 -27.95
CA CYS A 504 -34.11 -4.50 -26.82
C CYS A 504 -33.52 -3.15 -27.26
N LYS A 505 -34.19 -2.06 -26.92
CA LYS A 505 -33.77 -0.69 -27.24
C LYS A 505 -33.01 0.00 -26.10
N HIS A 506 -32.73 -0.72 -25.01
CA HIS A 506 -32.04 -0.17 -23.85
C HIS A 506 -30.67 0.37 -24.22
N THR A 507 -30.36 1.58 -23.77
CA THR A 507 -29.06 2.21 -23.96
C THR A 507 -28.56 2.81 -22.67
N ILE A 508 -27.26 2.66 -22.41
CA ILE A 508 -26.56 3.33 -21.32
C ILE A 508 -25.67 4.40 -21.93
N VAL A 509 -25.86 5.66 -21.51
CA VAL A 509 -25.03 6.79 -21.94
C VAL A 509 -23.99 7.06 -20.87
N CYS A 510 -22.72 7.01 -21.25
CA CYS A 510 -21.59 7.27 -20.37
C CYS A 510 -20.86 8.52 -20.85
N ASP A 511 -21.03 9.62 -20.13
CA ASP A 511 -20.34 10.88 -20.43
C ASP A 511 -18.95 10.92 -19.77
N PRO A 512 -17.96 11.56 -20.43
CA PRO A 512 -16.67 11.81 -19.80
C PRO A 512 -16.87 12.77 -18.61
N PRO A 513 -16.27 12.48 -17.44
CA PRO A 513 -16.34 13.41 -16.31
C PRO A 513 -15.66 14.74 -16.66
N ALA A 514 -16.18 15.87 -16.16
CA ALA A 514 -15.54 17.16 -16.37
C ALA A 514 -14.17 17.26 -15.65
N GLY A 515 -13.21 17.95 -16.27
CA GLY A 515 -11.95 18.34 -15.63
C GLY A 515 -10.98 17.21 -15.27
N PHE A 516 -11.18 15.99 -15.77
CA PHE A 516 -10.30 14.86 -15.48
C PHE A 516 -8.93 14.99 -16.14
N LYS A 517 -7.94 14.28 -15.58
CA LYS A 517 -6.61 14.11 -16.17
C LYS A 517 -6.29 12.63 -16.32
N TRP A 518 -5.70 12.25 -17.45
CA TRP A 518 -5.19 10.89 -17.62
C TRP A 518 -4.00 10.65 -16.69
N VAL A 519 -4.03 9.51 -16.01
CA VAL A 519 -2.85 8.96 -15.36
C VAL A 519 -1.97 8.33 -16.43
N LYS A 520 -0.70 8.74 -16.49
CA LYS A 520 0.25 8.25 -17.50
C LYS A 520 0.44 6.74 -17.34
N SER A 521 0.00 5.96 -18.34
CA SER A 521 0.21 4.52 -18.36
C SER A 521 1.70 4.17 -18.53
N VAL A 522 2.13 3.08 -17.92
CA VAL A 522 3.48 2.50 -18.12
C VAL A 522 3.51 1.61 -19.37
N SER A 523 2.36 1.09 -19.82
CA SER A 523 2.26 0.22 -21.00
C SER A 523 1.07 0.57 -21.90
N VAL A 524 1.27 0.47 -23.21
CA VAL A 524 0.24 0.69 -24.24
C VAL A 524 -0.68 -0.54 -24.38
N GLN A 525 -0.28 -1.69 -23.83
CA GLN A 525 -0.95 -2.98 -24.05
C GLN A 525 -2.12 -3.27 -23.08
N VAL A 526 -2.45 -2.33 -22.19
CA VAL A 526 -3.48 -2.53 -21.18
C VAL A 526 -4.84 -2.03 -21.68
N GLU A 527 -5.88 -2.88 -21.60
CA GLU A 527 -7.28 -2.57 -21.96
C GLU A 527 -7.98 -1.60 -20.98
N GLY A 528 -7.32 -0.50 -20.63
CA GLY A 528 -7.88 0.55 -19.78
C GLY A 528 -6.85 1.57 -19.31
N LYS A 529 -7.34 2.69 -18.79
CA LYS A 529 -6.52 3.81 -18.29
C LYS A 529 -7.15 4.38 -17.04
N TRP A 530 -6.33 4.85 -16.12
CA TRP A 530 -6.82 5.57 -14.94
C TRP A 530 -7.04 7.05 -15.27
N MET A 531 -8.12 7.60 -14.72
CA MET A 531 -8.44 9.02 -14.74
C MET A 531 -8.35 9.55 -13.32
N ALA A 532 -7.77 10.74 -13.15
CA ALA A 532 -7.77 11.47 -11.90
C ALA A 532 -8.74 12.65 -12.02
N LEU A 533 -9.74 12.69 -11.14
CA LEU A 533 -10.73 13.75 -11.03
C LEU A 533 -10.49 14.50 -9.72
N LYS A 534 -10.36 15.83 -9.79
CA LYS A 534 -10.33 16.67 -8.59
C LYS A 534 -11.77 17.13 -8.33
N ALA A 535 -12.31 16.75 -7.17
CA ALA A 535 -13.66 17.04 -6.74
C ALA A 535 -13.68 18.08 -5.63
#